data_AF-A0A3B9N6R5-F1
#
_entry.id   AF-A0A3B9N6R5-F1
#
_cell.length_a   1.000
_cell.length_b   1.000
_cell.length_c   1.000
_cell.angle_alpha   90.00
_cell.angle_beta   90.00
_cell.angle_gamma   90.00
#
_symmetry.space_group_name_H-M   'P 1'
#
loop_
_entity.id
_entity.type
_entity.pdbx_description
1 polymer ?
#
loop_
_entity_poly.entity_id
_entity_poly.type
_entity_poly.pdbx_seq_one_letter_code
_entity_poly.pdbx_strand_id
1 'polypeptide(L)'
;MVKALKISLTRIFNHINTFCFLFNTLIRISLKRPGLSLLTQQNMNKTTKYKWLNNNLIFEIEDTLNLNVFLEANNILLSNSRFDKMNFQAFNLLNVKNIDLTVPEIRVFLTLLEKAMIWNKTVKTAIISSDPKLVSYFEMFLNEFRWTSLNCKIFETLDSALDWCEIENEFK
;
A
#
# COMPACT_ATOMS: atom_id res chain seq x y z
N MET A 1 8.16 36.80 16.51
CA MET A 1 8.48 35.51 15.86
C MET A 1 7.48 34.39 16.16
N VAL A 2 6.79 34.37 17.32
CA VAL A 2 5.83 33.29 17.72
C VAL A 2 4.51 33.27 16.92
N LYS A 3 4.04 34.40 16.37
CA LYS A 3 2.78 34.46 15.59
C LYS A 3 2.83 33.74 14.24
N ALA A 4 4.01 33.66 13.60
CA ALA A 4 4.17 33.02 12.30
C ALA A 4 4.08 31.48 12.40
N LEU A 5 4.57 30.89 13.50
CA LEU A 5 4.53 29.44 13.73
C LEU A 5 3.09 28.93 13.92
N LYS A 6 2.23 29.74 14.57
CA LYS A 6 0.85 29.36 14.88
C LYS A 6 -0.04 29.27 13.63
N ILE A 7 0.21 30.09 12.61
CA ILE A 7 -0.54 30.08 11.34
C ILE A 7 -0.19 28.85 10.49
N SER A 8 1.07 28.39 10.56
CA SER A 8 1.53 27.22 9.81
C SER A 8 0.90 25.92 10.32
N LEU A 9 0.75 25.77 11.65
CA LEU A 9 0.17 24.56 12.24
C LEU A 9 -1.34 24.42 11.95
N THR A 10 -2.10 25.52 11.93
CA THR A 10 -3.53 25.49 11.61
C THR A 10 -3.81 25.06 10.16
N ARG A 11 -2.93 25.43 9.22
CA ARG A 11 -3.05 24.98 7.82
C ARG A 11 -2.80 23.49 7.67
N ILE A 12 -1.81 22.94 8.38
CA ILE A 12 -1.51 21.50 8.39
C ILE A 12 -2.69 20.72 8.99
N PHE A 13 -3.26 21.20 10.11
CA PHE A 13 -4.41 20.56 10.76
C PHE A 13 -5.66 20.53 9.87
N ASN A 14 -5.91 21.60 9.11
CA ASN A 14 -7.04 21.67 8.19
C ASN A 14 -6.87 20.69 7.01
N HIS A 15 -5.66 20.52 6.48
CA HIS A 15 -5.41 19.54 5.42
C HIS A 15 -5.60 18.09 5.90
N ILE A 16 -5.19 17.78 7.14
CA ILE A 16 -5.40 16.46 7.75
C ILE A 16 -6.90 16.16 7.89
N ASN A 17 -7.68 17.12 8.39
CA ASN A 17 -9.13 16.94 8.56
C ASN A 17 -9.87 16.80 7.22
N THR A 18 -9.48 17.55 6.18
CA THR A 18 -10.09 17.41 4.85
C THR A 18 -9.75 16.06 4.21
N PHE A 19 -8.51 15.57 4.38
CA PHE A 19 -8.12 14.25 3.88
C PHE A 19 -8.88 13.12 4.60
N CYS A 20 -8.99 13.17 5.93
CA CYS A 20 -9.79 12.22 6.71
C CYS A 20 -11.26 12.22 6.30
N PHE A 21 -11.82 13.39 5.97
CA PHE A 21 -13.22 13.50 5.53
C PHE A 21 -13.44 12.91 4.13
N LEU A 22 -12.55 13.21 3.17
CA LEU A 22 -12.63 12.66 1.82
C LEU A 22 -12.40 11.14 1.80
N PHE A 23 -11.47 10.65 2.60
CA PHE A 23 -11.20 9.22 2.73
C PHE A 23 -12.39 8.46 3.33
N ASN A 24 -13.00 8.99 4.41
CA ASN A 24 -14.22 8.40 4.98
C ASN A 24 -15.41 8.46 4.02
N THR A 25 -15.51 9.50 3.19
CA THR A 25 -16.57 9.64 2.20
C THR A 25 -16.39 8.64 1.06
N LEU A 26 -15.16 8.46 0.57
CA LEU A 26 -14.84 7.45 -0.44
C LEU A 26 -15.04 6.03 0.07
N ILE A 27 -14.67 5.74 1.31
CA ILE A 27 -14.98 4.47 1.98
C ILE A 27 -16.50 4.27 2.05
N ARG A 28 -17.28 5.29 2.45
CA ARG A 28 -18.75 5.19 2.51
C ARG A 28 -19.40 5.00 1.14
N ILE A 29 -18.87 5.59 0.08
CA ILE A 29 -19.36 5.41 -1.29
C ILE A 29 -19.02 4.01 -1.81
N SER A 30 -17.81 3.51 -1.53
CA SER A 30 -17.40 2.15 -1.88
C SER A 30 -18.20 1.08 -1.12
N LEU A 31 -18.60 1.38 0.12
CA LEU A 31 -19.41 0.49 0.97
C LEU A 31 -20.92 0.55 0.68
N LYS A 32 -21.38 1.40 -0.24
CA LYS A 32 -22.78 1.50 -0.65
C LYS A 32 -23.21 0.44 -1.68
N ARG A 33 -22.45 -0.65 -1.86
CA ARG A 33 -22.96 -1.85 -2.52
C ARG A 33 -23.92 -2.57 -1.54
N PRO A 34 -25.24 -2.61 -1.79
CA PRO A 34 -26.17 -3.30 -0.92
C PRO A 34 -25.89 -4.80 -0.99
N GLY A 35 -25.32 -5.37 0.07
CA GLY A 35 -25.03 -6.81 0.15
C GLY A 35 -23.81 -7.22 0.98
N LEU A 36 -22.92 -6.29 1.39
CA LEU A 36 -21.77 -6.65 2.22
C LEU A 36 -22.16 -6.70 3.71
N SER A 37 -22.56 -7.88 4.18
CA SER A 37 -22.85 -8.14 5.59
C SER A 37 -21.56 -8.07 6.45
N LEU A 38 -21.69 -7.74 7.74
CA LEU A 38 -20.60 -7.79 8.73
C LEU A 38 -19.90 -9.17 8.81
N LEU A 39 -20.59 -10.26 8.41
CA LEU A 39 -20.02 -11.60 8.32
C LEU A 39 -19.04 -11.75 7.15
N THR A 40 -19.16 -10.91 6.11
CA THR A 40 -18.21 -10.86 4.99
C THR A 40 -16.88 -10.23 5.42
N GLN A 41 -16.86 -9.34 6.42
CA GLN A 41 -15.62 -8.77 6.96
C GLN A 41 -14.83 -9.77 7.81
N GLN A 42 -15.49 -10.72 8.49
CA GLN A 42 -14.79 -11.74 9.30
C GLN A 42 -14.23 -12.91 8.48
N ASN A 43 -14.80 -13.18 7.30
CA ASN A 43 -14.29 -14.20 6.37
C ASN A 43 -13.24 -13.71 5.37
N MET A 44 -12.86 -12.43 5.40
CA MET A 44 -11.79 -11.88 4.54
C MET A 44 -10.37 -12.03 5.14
N ASN A 45 -10.25 -12.58 6.35
CA ASN A 45 -9.01 -12.57 7.13
C ASN A 45 -7.99 -13.69 6.85
N LYS A 46 -8.08 -14.42 5.72
CA LYS A 46 -7.14 -15.55 5.46
C LYS A 46 -6.13 -15.31 4.35
N THR A 47 -6.30 -14.26 3.56
CA THR A 47 -5.59 -14.08 2.29
C THR A 47 -4.32 -13.21 2.42
N THR A 48 -4.26 -12.38 3.47
CA THR A 48 -3.19 -11.41 3.69
C THR A 48 -2.53 -11.67 5.05
N LYS A 49 -1.27 -12.07 5.05
CA LYS A 49 -0.41 -12.05 6.23
C LYS A 49 0.52 -10.85 6.12
N TYR A 50 1.01 -10.35 7.25
CA TYR A 50 2.05 -9.33 7.22
C TYR A 50 3.00 -9.50 8.41
N LYS A 51 4.23 -9.05 8.23
CA LYS A 51 5.23 -9.00 9.29
C LYS A 51 5.99 -7.68 9.23
N TRP A 52 6.32 -7.17 10.41
CA TRP A 52 7.21 -6.03 10.54
C TRP A 52 8.65 -6.53 10.64
N LEU A 53 9.52 -6.02 9.78
CA LEU A 53 10.97 -6.19 9.85
C LEU A 53 11.59 -4.84 10.19
N ASN A 54 11.96 -4.65 11.46
CA ASN A 54 12.30 -3.35 12.03
C ASN A 54 11.13 -2.35 11.87
N ASN A 55 11.35 -1.25 11.13
CA ASN A 55 10.30 -0.26 10.81
C ASN A 55 9.62 -0.52 9.46
N ASN A 56 9.88 -1.66 8.83
CA ASN A 56 9.44 -1.96 7.47
C ASN A 56 8.40 -3.06 7.45
N LEU A 57 7.59 -3.08 6.40
CA LEU A 57 6.42 -3.93 6.31
C LEU A 57 6.51 -4.87 5.13
N ILE A 58 6.35 -6.17 5.38
CA ILE A 58 6.27 -7.20 4.34
C ILE A 58 4.87 -7.80 4.40
N PHE A 59 4.12 -7.67 3.32
CA PHE A 59 2.85 -8.35 3.10
C PHE A 59 3.11 -9.66 2.36
N GLU A 60 2.50 -10.74 2.85
CA GLU A 60 2.48 -12.05 2.21
C GLU A 60 1.03 -12.32 1.78
N ILE A 61 0.78 -12.22 0.47
CA ILE A 61 -0.55 -12.39 -0.11
C ILE A 61 -0.61 -13.76 -0.77
N GLU A 62 -1.61 -14.54 -0.38
CA GLU A 62 -1.83 -15.91 -0.85
C GLU A 62 -3.14 -15.99 -1.65
N ASP A 63 -3.27 -16.98 -2.54
CA ASP A 63 -4.50 -17.28 -3.27
C ASP A 63 -5.03 -16.15 -4.19
N THR A 64 -5.91 -15.27 -3.73
CA THR A 64 -6.60 -14.30 -4.61
C THR A 64 -6.21 -12.87 -4.29
N LEU A 65 -5.64 -12.18 -5.28
CA LEU A 65 -5.34 -10.75 -5.20
C LEU A 65 -6.52 -9.95 -5.76
N ASN A 66 -7.16 -9.13 -4.92
CA ASN A 66 -8.24 -8.22 -5.30
C ASN A 66 -8.08 -6.84 -4.63
N LEU A 67 -8.98 -5.89 -4.94
CA LEU A 67 -8.87 -4.53 -4.40
C LEU A 67 -8.96 -4.50 -2.86
N ASN A 68 -9.77 -5.36 -2.25
CA ASN A 68 -9.95 -5.37 -0.79
C ASN A 68 -8.64 -5.72 -0.07
N VAL A 69 -7.86 -6.66 -0.60
CA VAL A 69 -6.53 -7.02 -0.08
C VAL A 69 -5.61 -5.79 -0.04
N PHE A 70 -5.62 -4.99 -1.11
CA PHE A 70 -4.83 -3.76 -1.15
C PHE A 70 -5.32 -2.66 -0.20
N LEU A 71 -6.64 -2.50 -0.06
CA LEU A 71 -7.22 -1.54 0.87
C LEU A 71 -6.90 -1.92 2.32
N GLU A 72 -6.94 -3.21 2.64
CA GLU A 72 -6.56 -3.75 3.94
C GLU A 72 -5.07 -3.50 4.23
N ALA A 73 -4.19 -3.83 3.28
CA ALA A 73 -2.76 -3.58 3.40
C ALA A 73 -2.46 -2.09 3.64
N ASN A 74 -3.11 -1.20 2.89
CA ASN A 74 -2.95 0.25 3.07
C ASN A 74 -3.45 0.72 4.44
N ASN A 75 -4.54 0.13 4.95
CA ASN A 75 -5.06 0.45 6.29
C ASN A 75 -4.08 -0.02 7.40
N ILE A 76 -3.49 -1.20 7.28
CA ILE A 76 -2.47 -1.71 8.21
C ILE A 76 -1.25 -0.79 8.20
N LEU A 77 -0.82 -0.36 7.02
CA LEU A 77 0.32 0.54 6.86
C LEU A 77 0.07 1.89 7.56
N LEU A 78 -1.04 2.55 7.22
CA LEU A 78 -1.35 3.91 7.67
C LEU A 78 -1.78 4.00 9.13
N SER A 79 -2.26 2.90 9.73
CA SER A 79 -2.64 2.87 11.14
C SER A 79 -1.45 2.66 12.09
N ASN A 80 -0.25 2.40 11.57
CA ASN A 80 0.93 2.11 12.38
C ASN A 80 1.89 3.31 12.45
N SER A 81 2.28 3.70 13.66
CA SER A 81 3.22 4.81 13.88
C SER A 81 4.63 4.57 13.34
N ARG A 82 4.99 3.32 13.00
CA ARG A 82 6.26 2.99 12.33
C ARG A 82 6.34 3.52 10.90
N PHE A 83 5.21 3.83 10.28
CA PHE A 83 5.16 4.31 8.89
C PHE A 83 6.05 5.53 8.64
N ASP A 84 6.09 6.47 9.59
CA ASP A 84 6.91 7.69 9.49
C ASP A 84 8.43 7.41 9.44
N LYS A 85 8.85 6.23 9.90
CA LYS A 85 10.26 5.78 9.93
C LYS A 85 10.54 4.64 8.97
N MET A 86 9.57 4.30 8.13
CA MET A 86 9.67 3.19 7.20
C MET A 86 10.59 3.55 6.03
N ASN A 87 11.47 2.64 5.66
CA ASN A 87 12.35 2.78 4.50
C ASN A 87 11.80 2.03 3.28
N PHE A 88 11.11 0.91 3.51
CA PHE A 88 10.45 0.18 2.45
C PHE A 88 9.21 -0.59 2.91
N GLN A 89 8.42 -0.99 1.93
CA GLN A 89 7.42 -2.03 2.05
C GLN A 89 7.57 -3.05 0.92
N ALA A 90 7.15 -4.28 1.16
CA ALA A 90 7.19 -5.35 0.18
C ALA A 90 5.82 -6.05 0.07
N PHE A 91 5.36 -6.28 -1.15
CA PHE A 91 4.20 -7.11 -1.47
C PHE A 91 4.68 -8.42 -2.08
N ASN A 92 4.74 -9.48 -1.27
CA ASN A 92 5.07 -10.81 -1.73
C ASN A 92 3.83 -11.50 -2.31
N LEU A 93 3.82 -11.64 -3.64
CA LEU A 93 2.73 -12.21 -4.43
C LEU A 93 3.09 -13.58 -5.01
N LEU A 94 4.17 -14.22 -4.56
CA LEU A 94 4.62 -15.52 -5.10
C LEU A 94 3.58 -16.64 -4.94
N ASN A 95 2.70 -16.51 -3.94
CA ASN A 95 1.65 -17.49 -3.65
C ASN A 95 0.26 -17.07 -4.16
N VAL A 96 0.17 -16.00 -4.95
CA VAL A 96 -1.07 -15.58 -5.60
C VAL A 96 -1.35 -16.51 -6.78
N LYS A 97 -2.54 -17.09 -6.78
CA LYS A 97 -3.04 -18.01 -7.82
C LYS A 97 -4.06 -17.34 -8.74
N ASN A 98 -4.84 -16.40 -8.21
CA ASN A 98 -5.90 -15.71 -8.93
C ASN A 98 -5.76 -14.20 -8.79
N ILE A 99 -6.02 -13.49 -9.90
CA ILE A 99 -6.00 -12.04 -9.96
C ILE A 99 -7.41 -11.59 -10.29
N ASP A 100 -8.09 -10.99 -9.32
CA ASP A 100 -9.42 -10.42 -9.47
C ASP A 100 -9.31 -8.90 -9.29
N LEU A 101 -8.62 -8.29 -10.26
CA LEU A 101 -8.36 -6.86 -10.31
C LEU A 101 -8.67 -6.31 -11.69
N THR A 102 -9.47 -5.27 -11.71
CA THR A 102 -9.70 -4.48 -12.92
C THR A 102 -8.71 -3.33 -13.01
N VAL A 103 -8.49 -2.83 -14.23
CA VAL A 103 -7.62 -1.66 -14.48
C VAL A 103 -8.01 -0.44 -13.63
N PRO A 104 -9.32 -0.07 -13.49
CA PRO A 104 -9.73 1.02 -12.61
C PRO A 104 -9.37 0.79 -11.14
N GLU A 105 -9.47 -0.44 -10.63
CA GLU A 105 -9.19 -0.77 -9.24
C GLU A 105 -7.70 -0.66 -8.92
N ILE A 106 -6.83 -1.10 -9.84
CA ILE A 106 -5.38 -0.92 -9.70
C ILE A 106 -5.02 0.57 -9.68
N ARG A 107 -5.65 1.37 -10.54
CA ARG A 107 -5.46 2.84 -10.53
C ARG A 107 -5.91 3.46 -9.21
N VAL A 108 -7.03 3.00 -8.64
CA VAL A 108 -7.50 3.44 -7.31
C VAL A 108 -6.44 3.13 -6.25
N PHE A 109 -5.93 1.90 -6.22
CA PHE A 109 -4.90 1.49 -5.27
C PHE A 109 -3.62 2.34 -5.42
N LEU A 110 -3.08 2.49 -6.63
CA LEU A 110 -1.86 3.26 -6.85
C LEU A 110 -2.02 4.74 -6.50
N THR A 111 -3.20 5.31 -6.73
CA THR A 111 -3.52 6.67 -6.29
C THR A 111 -3.51 6.77 -4.76
N LEU A 112 -4.12 5.80 -4.06
CA LEU A 112 -4.10 5.77 -2.60
C LEU A 112 -2.67 5.62 -2.07
N LEU A 113 -1.88 4.75 -2.68
CA LEU A 113 -0.48 4.54 -2.35
C LEU A 113 0.33 5.84 -2.53
N GLU A 114 0.18 6.52 -3.68
CA GLU A 114 0.83 7.80 -3.93
C GLU A 114 0.48 8.82 -2.83
N LYS A 115 -0.81 8.94 -2.46
CA LYS A 115 -1.23 9.87 -1.41
C LYS A 115 -0.71 9.49 -0.03
N ALA A 116 -0.63 8.20 0.28
CA ALA A 116 0.00 7.71 1.51
C ALA A 116 1.48 8.12 1.57
N MET A 117 2.21 7.98 0.46
CA MET A 117 3.64 8.29 0.39
C MET A 117 3.97 9.80 0.44
N ILE A 118 2.97 10.68 0.40
CA ILE A 118 3.21 12.12 0.66
C ILE A 118 3.79 12.34 2.06
N TRP A 119 3.35 11.53 3.04
CA TRP A 119 3.79 11.62 4.43
C TRP A 119 5.20 11.04 4.64
N ASN A 120 5.58 10.03 3.84
CA ASN A 120 6.93 9.48 3.84
C ASN A 120 7.39 9.17 2.40
N LYS A 121 8.02 10.16 1.76
CA LYS A 121 8.47 10.09 0.36
C LYS A 121 9.69 9.19 0.14
N THR A 122 10.31 8.71 1.21
CA THR A 122 11.53 7.89 1.14
C THR A 122 11.24 6.41 1.01
N VAL A 123 9.99 6.00 1.23
CA VAL A 123 9.56 4.61 1.18
C VAL A 123 9.74 4.03 -0.23
N LYS A 124 10.58 3.00 -0.32
CA LYS A 124 10.67 2.08 -1.45
C LYS A 124 9.52 1.08 -1.39
N THR A 125 8.90 0.76 -2.53
CA THR A 125 7.87 -0.29 -2.63
C THR A 125 8.38 -1.41 -3.52
N ALA A 126 8.57 -2.60 -2.96
CA ALA A 126 8.92 -3.79 -3.72
C ALA A 126 7.67 -4.63 -3.99
N ILE A 127 7.50 -5.07 -5.23
CA ILE A 127 6.46 -6.04 -5.62
C ILE A 127 7.19 -7.31 -6.03
N ILE A 128 6.89 -8.44 -5.38
CA ILE A 128 7.58 -9.70 -5.65
C ILE A 128 6.62 -10.67 -6.31
N SER A 129 6.91 -11.06 -7.54
CA SER A 129 6.14 -12.05 -8.29
C SER A 129 6.99 -12.72 -9.36
N SER A 130 6.81 -14.03 -9.51
CA SER A 130 7.39 -14.82 -10.60
C SER A 130 6.38 -15.09 -11.72
N ASP A 131 5.12 -14.62 -11.59
CA ASP A 131 4.11 -14.79 -12.63
C ASP A 131 4.24 -13.66 -13.68
N PRO A 132 4.62 -13.98 -14.93
CA PRO A 132 4.79 -12.97 -15.97
C PRO A 132 3.52 -12.16 -16.26
N LYS A 133 2.32 -12.71 -16.01
CA LYS A 133 1.06 -11.97 -16.16
C LYS A 133 0.95 -10.88 -15.10
N LEU A 134 1.20 -11.21 -13.83
CA LEU A 134 1.23 -10.22 -12.74
C LEU A 134 2.28 -9.15 -13.00
N VAL A 135 3.48 -9.56 -13.38
CA VAL A 135 4.57 -8.63 -13.72
C VAL A 135 4.13 -7.65 -14.80
N SER A 136 3.62 -8.16 -15.93
CA SER A 136 3.17 -7.32 -17.04
C SER A 136 2.06 -6.35 -16.63
N TYR A 137 1.10 -6.79 -15.80
CA TYR A 137 0.07 -5.89 -15.26
C TYR A 137 0.71 -4.75 -14.47
N PHE A 138 1.53 -5.04 -13.46
CA PHE A 138 2.14 -3.99 -12.64
C PHE A 138 3.07 -3.08 -13.45
N GLU A 139 3.87 -3.60 -14.37
CA GLU A 139 4.74 -2.79 -15.25
C GLU A 139 3.94 -1.78 -16.07
N MET A 140 2.82 -2.20 -16.66
CA MET A 140 1.94 -1.32 -17.41
C MET A 140 1.49 -0.13 -16.54
N PHE A 141 1.09 -0.39 -15.29
CA PHE A 141 0.67 0.68 -14.40
C PHE A 141 1.84 1.52 -13.87
N LEU A 142 2.95 0.92 -13.47
CA LEU A 142 4.12 1.68 -13.02
C LEU A 142 4.61 2.64 -14.10
N ASN A 143 4.47 2.27 -15.38
CA ASN A 143 4.72 3.16 -16.50
C ASN A 143 3.74 4.35 -16.58
N GLU A 144 2.45 4.17 -16.24
CA GLU A 144 1.49 5.29 -16.10
C GLU A 144 1.88 6.24 -14.96
N PHE A 145 2.43 5.68 -13.86
CA PHE A 145 2.81 6.41 -12.65
C PHE A 145 4.28 6.87 -12.63
N ARG A 146 5.02 6.73 -13.74
CA ARG A 146 6.45 7.10 -13.84
C ARG A 146 6.76 8.57 -13.51
N TRP A 147 5.74 9.43 -13.57
CA TRP A 147 5.85 10.85 -13.27
C TRP A 147 5.58 11.20 -11.79
N THR A 148 5.23 10.19 -10.98
CA THR A 148 4.97 10.36 -9.55
C THR A 148 6.23 10.13 -8.73
N SER A 149 6.22 10.51 -7.45
CA SER A 149 7.33 10.24 -6.54
C SER A 149 7.35 8.79 -6.00
N LEU A 150 6.54 7.88 -6.56
CA LEU A 150 6.51 6.49 -6.13
C LEU A 150 7.79 5.78 -6.55
N ASN A 151 8.60 5.36 -5.57
CA ASN A 151 9.77 4.53 -5.80
C ASN A 151 9.37 3.05 -5.73
N CYS A 152 8.91 2.50 -6.85
CA CYS A 152 8.40 1.13 -6.91
C CYS A 152 9.19 0.29 -7.92
N LYS A 153 9.48 -0.97 -7.56
CA LYS A 153 10.16 -1.93 -8.44
C LYS A 153 9.62 -3.34 -8.25
N ILE A 154 9.62 -4.11 -9.34
CA ILE A 154 9.18 -5.50 -9.36
C ILE A 154 10.40 -6.43 -9.30
N PHE A 155 10.30 -7.53 -8.56
CA PHE A 155 11.33 -8.54 -8.37
C PHE A 155 10.75 -9.95 -8.52
N GLU A 156 11.58 -10.89 -8.97
CA GLU A 156 11.19 -12.31 -9.07
C GLU A 156 11.30 -13.05 -7.73
N THR A 157 12.17 -12.58 -6.83
CA THR A 157 12.45 -13.21 -5.54
C THR A 157 12.41 -12.20 -4.40
N LEU A 158 12.13 -12.69 -3.19
CA LEU A 158 12.12 -11.85 -1.98
C LEU A 158 13.53 -11.34 -1.67
N ASP A 159 14.55 -12.19 -1.77
CA ASP A 159 15.94 -11.82 -1.45
C ASP A 159 16.43 -10.65 -2.28
N SER A 160 16.20 -10.66 -3.61
CA SER A 160 16.59 -9.55 -4.48
C SER A 160 15.84 -8.25 -4.18
N ALA A 161 14.60 -8.35 -3.69
CA ALA A 161 13.85 -7.18 -3.24
C ALA A 161 14.41 -6.60 -1.93
N LEU A 162 14.78 -7.46 -0.97
CA LEU A 162 15.37 -7.03 0.30
C LEU A 162 16.77 -6.43 0.11
N ASP A 163 17.58 -7.00 -0.79
CA ASP A 163 18.88 -6.46 -1.16
C ASP A 163 18.76 -5.04 -1.74
N TRP A 164 17.78 -4.80 -2.63
CA TRP A 164 17.51 -3.46 -3.17
C TRP A 164 17.02 -2.46 -2.12
N CYS A 165 16.33 -2.95 -1.10
CA CYS A 165 15.91 -2.17 0.05
C CYS A 165 17.07 -1.88 1.03
N GLU A 166 18.29 -2.35 0.73
CA GLU A 166 19.51 -2.18 1.55
C GLU A 166 19.35 -2.78 2.96
N ILE A 167 18.64 -3.91 3.05
CA ILE A 167 18.58 -4.69 4.28
C ILE A 167 19.61 -5.79 4.17
N GLU A 168 20.56 -5.84 5.10
CA GLU A 168 21.40 -7.02 5.25
C GLU A 168 20.53 -8.18 5.73
N ASN A 169 20.56 -9.30 5.00
CA ASN A 169 19.80 -10.50 5.33
C ASN A 169 20.24 -11.05 6.71
N GLU A 170 19.51 -10.68 7.77
CA GLU A 170 19.67 -11.25 9.12
C GLU A 170 19.21 -12.72 9.22
N PHE A 171 18.78 -13.32 8.11
CA PHE A 171 18.26 -14.70 8.03
C PHE A 171 19.31 -15.76 7.62
N LYS A 172 20.60 -15.51 7.86
CA LYS A 172 21.65 -16.53 7.68
C LYS A 172 21.81 -17.43 8.90
#